data_AF-A0A2W1A7J0-F1
#
_entry.id   AF-A0A2W1A7J0-F1
#
_cell.length_a   1.000
_cell.length_b   1.000
_cell.length_c   1.000
_cell.angle_alpha   90.00
_cell.angle_beta   90.00
_cell.angle_gamma   90.00
#
_symmetry.space_group_name_H-M   'P 1'
#
loop_
_entity.id
_entity.type
_entity.pdbx_description
1 polymer ?
#
loop_
_entity_poly.entity_id
_entity_poly.type
_entity_poly.pdbx_seq_one_letter_code
_entity_poly.pdbx_strand_id
1 'polypeptide(L)'
;MRVALPLLLAALLAACGGDNPDAGLTQSTHAAEATADGTAGATAAGQQPAPRTAAADAQSQDAPPPAADTPPPLDSQTAAAERGQGIFFTNGCNACHGNTAEGTLGPTLAQTRLDLAAVVSQVRQPRGVMPAFATAFIADEQLADVLAWLQSLPLPARIVPGQGTP
;
A
#
# COMPACT_ATOMS: atom_id res chain seq x y z
N MET A 1 60.64 21.00 -19.60
CA MET A 1 60.67 19.52 -19.64
C MET A 1 59.32 19.05 -20.15
N ARG A 2 59.30 18.33 -21.28
CA ARG A 2 58.10 17.78 -21.92
C ARG A 2 57.75 16.46 -21.26
N VAL A 3 56.50 16.27 -20.83
CA VAL A 3 55.93 14.93 -20.62
C VAL A 3 54.56 14.92 -21.29
N ALA A 4 54.40 13.93 -22.16
CA ALA A 4 53.25 13.67 -23.00
C ALA A 4 52.07 13.13 -22.19
N LEU A 5 50.85 13.43 -22.66
CA LEU A 5 49.62 12.81 -22.19
C LEU A 5 48.90 12.17 -23.39
N PRO A 6 48.89 10.84 -23.51
CA PRO A 6 47.89 10.13 -24.29
C PRO A 6 47.20 9.05 -23.44
N LEU A 7 45.86 8.96 -23.51
CA LEU A 7 45.00 7.79 -23.22
C LEU A 7 43.55 8.32 -23.26
N LEU A 8 42.76 8.16 -24.34
CA LEU A 8 42.12 6.94 -24.84
C LEU A 8 41.45 6.09 -23.75
N LEU A 9 40.15 6.33 -23.54
CA LEU A 9 39.17 5.36 -23.04
C LEU A 9 37.88 5.61 -23.86
N ALA A 10 37.66 4.90 -24.96
CA ALA A 10 37.04 3.59 -25.04
C ALA A 10 35.58 3.59 -24.54
N ALA A 11 34.67 3.47 -25.51
CA ALA A 11 33.24 3.34 -25.37
C ALA A 11 32.82 2.03 -24.70
N LEU A 12 31.70 2.06 -23.97
CA LEU A 12 30.82 0.89 -23.83
C LEU A 12 29.36 1.33 -24.05
N LEU A 13 28.81 0.91 -25.19
CA LEU A 13 27.38 0.71 -25.44
C LEU A 13 26.93 -0.57 -24.72
N ALA A 14 25.83 -0.50 -23.96
CA ALA A 14 24.95 -1.63 -23.66
C ALA A 14 23.57 -1.04 -23.28
N ALA A 15 22.64 -0.99 -24.22
CA ALA A 15 21.57 -1.98 -24.39
C ALA A 15 20.34 -1.69 -23.52
N CYS A 16 19.44 -0.87 -24.05
CA CYS A 16 18.02 -0.90 -23.71
C CYS A 16 17.26 -1.43 -24.95
N GLY A 17 17.05 -2.74 -24.99
CA GLY A 17 16.07 -3.40 -25.84
C GLY A 17 14.89 -3.83 -24.95
N GLY A 18 13.67 -3.66 -25.44
CA GLY A 18 12.46 -3.96 -24.68
C GLY A 18 11.20 -3.46 -25.38
N ASP A 19 11.01 -3.89 -26.63
CA ASP A 19 9.76 -3.83 -27.36
C ASP A 19 8.71 -4.69 -26.66
N ASN A 20 7.49 -4.18 -26.45
CA ASN A 20 6.28 -5.00 -26.51
C ASN A 20 5.08 -4.15 -26.97
N PRO A 21 4.48 -4.47 -28.13
CA PRO A 21 3.24 -3.90 -28.64
C PRO A 21 2.03 -4.68 -28.11
N ASP A 22 0.93 -3.98 -27.81
CA ASP A 22 -0.44 -4.26 -28.29
C ASP A 22 -1.46 -3.53 -27.39
N ALA A 23 -2.07 -2.49 -27.93
CA ALA A 23 -3.38 -2.01 -27.49
C ALA A 23 -4.04 -1.27 -28.67
N GLY A 24 -4.24 -2.01 -29.75
CA GLY A 24 -5.19 -1.64 -30.78
C GLY A 24 -6.59 -2.03 -30.32
N LEU A 25 -7.35 -1.10 -29.75
CA LEU A 25 -8.80 -1.20 -29.64
C LEU A 25 -9.45 0.10 -30.11
N THR A 26 -9.58 0.14 -31.44
CA THR A 26 -10.76 0.56 -32.19
C THR A 26 -11.72 1.51 -31.48
N GLN A 27 -11.66 2.78 -31.89
CA GLN A 27 -12.83 3.65 -31.88
C GLN A 27 -13.87 3.06 -32.85
N SER A 28 -15.07 2.77 -32.33
CA SER A 28 -16.25 2.61 -33.16
C SER A 28 -17.42 3.30 -32.46
N THR A 29 -17.88 4.33 -33.17
CA THR A 29 -19.09 5.09 -32.96
C THR A 29 -20.32 4.18 -33.03
N HIS A 30 -21.31 4.44 -32.18
CA HIS A 30 -22.72 4.51 -32.59
C HIS A 30 -23.52 5.19 -31.47
N ALA A 31 -23.84 6.47 -31.69
CA ALA A 31 -25.02 7.08 -31.12
C ALA A 31 -26.16 6.86 -32.11
N ALA A 32 -27.21 6.17 -31.67
CA ALA A 32 -28.54 6.22 -32.27
C ALA A 32 -29.56 5.82 -31.21
N GLU A 33 -30.70 6.48 -31.28
CA GLU A 33 -31.72 6.66 -30.25
C GLU A 33 -32.84 5.61 -30.30
N ALA A 34 -33.78 5.70 -29.35
CA ALA A 34 -35.20 5.31 -29.40
C ALA A 34 -35.69 4.07 -28.58
N THR A 35 -36.31 4.41 -27.43
CA THR A 35 -37.69 4.14 -26.94
C THR A 35 -38.42 2.78 -27.00
N ALA A 36 -39.25 2.58 -25.95
CA ALA A 36 -40.40 1.66 -25.71
C ALA A 36 -40.07 0.31 -25.05
N ASP A 37 -40.53 0.00 -23.82
CA ASP A 37 -41.88 -0.30 -23.29
C ASP A 37 -42.45 -1.65 -23.78
N GLY A 38 -42.83 -2.54 -22.83
CA GLY A 38 -43.68 -3.70 -23.14
C GLY A 38 -43.29 -5.07 -22.56
N THR A 39 -43.69 -5.30 -21.31
CA THR A 39 -44.39 -6.49 -20.76
C THR A 39 -44.16 -7.94 -21.24
N ALA A 40 -44.01 -8.80 -20.22
CA ALA A 40 -44.65 -10.11 -20.00
C ALA A 40 -44.10 -11.39 -20.65
N GLY A 41 -43.55 -12.25 -19.78
CA GLY A 41 -44.12 -13.57 -19.46
C GLY A 41 -43.92 -14.73 -20.46
N ALA A 42 -43.26 -15.79 -20.01
CA ALA A 42 -43.77 -17.18 -20.04
C ALA A 42 -42.66 -18.22 -19.74
N THR A 43 -42.87 -18.94 -18.63
CA THR A 43 -42.84 -20.42 -18.48
C THR A 43 -41.97 -21.30 -19.40
N ALA A 44 -41.15 -22.12 -18.72
CA ALA A 44 -41.23 -23.59 -18.67
C ALA A 44 -39.97 -24.37 -19.10
N ALA A 45 -39.64 -25.30 -18.19
CA ALA A 45 -39.18 -26.66 -18.42
C ALA A 45 -37.79 -26.87 -19.08
N GLY A 46 -36.86 -27.26 -18.21
CA GLY A 46 -36.24 -28.57 -18.32
C GLY A 46 -34.97 -28.66 -19.13
N GLN A 47 -33.82 -28.68 -18.45
CA GLN A 47 -32.76 -29.65 -18.73
C GLN A 47 -31.74 -29.64 -17.58
N GLN A 48 -31.69 -30.72 -16.80
CA GLN A 48 -30.47 -31.11 -16.09
C GLN A 48 -29.82 -32.27 -16.84
N PRO A 49 -28.51 -32.23 -17.04
CA PRO A 49 -27.66 -33.36 -16.67
C PRO A 49 -26.54 -32.95 -15.68
N ALA A 50 -26.28 -33.84 -14.72
CA ALA A 50 -25.23 -33.80 -13.70
C ALA A 50 -23.80 -34.00 -14.27
N PRO A 51 -22.76 -34.18 -13.43
CA PRO A 51 -22.19 -33.29 -12.43
C PRO A 51 -20.80 -32.79 -12.89
N ARG A 52 -20.40 -31.56 -12.54
CA ARG A 52 -18.98 -31.15 -12.61
C ARG A 52 -18.43 -31.06 -11.20
N THR A 53 -17.76 -32.11 -10.74
CA THR A 53 -16.68 -31.97 -9.77
C THR A 53 -15.57 -31.17 -10.44
N ALA A 54 -15.52 -29.88 -10.15
CA ALA A 54 -14.40 -29.01 -10.47
C ALA A 54 -14.14 -28.12 -9.24
N ALA A 55 -13.02 -28.39 -8.60
CA ALA A 55 -12.22 -27.50 -7.78
C ALA A 55 -12.98 -26.58 -6.81
N ALA A 56 -13.26 -27.12 -5.62
CA ALA A 56 -13.27 -26.31 -4.42
C ALA A 56 -11.81 -25.88 -4.13
N ASP A 57 -11.32 -24.84 -4.81
CA ASP A 57 -10.31 -23.94 -4.24
C ASP A 57 -11.05 -22.87 -3.44
N ALA A 58 -11.81 -23.34 -2.45
CA ALA A 58 -12.24 -22.52 -1.35
C ALA A 58 -11.04 -22.43 -0.40
N GLN A 59 -10.22 -21.40 -0.58
CA GLN A 59 -9.38 -20.88 0.49
C GLN A 59 -10.32 -20.38 1.60
N SER A 60 -10.83 -21.33 2.37
CA SER A 60 -11.35 -21.07 3.70
C SER A 60 -10.11 -20.83 4.56
N GLN A 61 -9.72 -19.57 4.70
CA GLN A 61 -8.83 -19.19 5.78
C GLN A 61 -9.65 -18.49 6.86
N ASP A 62 -10.53 -19.27 7.48
CA ASP A 62 -10.83 -19.10 8.89
C ASP A 62 -9.64 -19.68 9.66
N ALA A 63 -8.53 -18.93 9.69
CA ALA A 63 -7.43 -19.22 10.58
C ALA A 63 -7.85 -18.79 11.99
N PRO A 64 -7.74 -19.65 13.03
CA PRO A 64 -8.01 -19.23 14.40
C PRO A 64 -7.08 -18.07 14.77
N PRO A 65 -7.55 -17.08 15.55
CA PRO A 65 -6.72 -15.95 15.94
C PRO A 65 -5.47 -16.46 16.68
N PRO A 66 -4.25 -16.09 16.28
CA PRO A 66 -3.07 -16.46 17.05
C PRO A 66 -3.19 -15.84 18.43
N ALA A 67 -2.97 -16.68 19.46
CA ALA A 67 -2.69 -16.19 20.80
C ALA A 67 -1.59 -15.13 20.74
N ALA A 68 -1.81 -14.01 21.42
CA ALA A 68 -1.11 -12.73 21.23
C ALA A 68 0.40 -12.70 21.55
N ASP A 69 1.06 -13.86 21.72
CA ASP A 69 2.47 -13.95 22.15
C ASP A 69 3.42 -14.53 21.09
N THR A 70 2.94 -15.01 19.93
CA THR A 70 3.86 -15.40 18.83
C THR A 70 3.94 -14.27 17.80
N PRO A 71 5.15 -13.71 17.54
CA PRO A 71 5.28 -12.68 16.51
C PRO A 71 4.89 -13.23 15.14
N PRO A 72 4.24 -12.40 14.30
CA PRO A 72 3.84 -12.82 12.96
C PRO A 72 5.04 -13.24 12.09
N PRO A 73 4.83 -14.10 11.08
CA PRO A 73 5.88 -14.45 10.12
C PRO A 73 6.50 -13.19 9.48
N LEU A 74 7.82 -13.25 9.19
CA LEU A 74 8.55 -12.11 8.63
C LEU A 74 7.93 -11.60 7.32
N ASP A 75 7.47 -12.50 6.45
CA ASP A 75 6.80 -12.13 5.19
C ASP A 75 5.48 -11.39 5.41
N SER A 76 4.76 -11.70 6.49
CA SER A 76 3.56 -10.95 6.86
C SER A 76 3.90 -9.57 7.40
N GLN A 77 5.03 -9.43 8.10
CA GLN A 77 5.51 -8.14 8.59
C GLN A 77 6.02 -7.23 7.47
N THR A 78 6.71 -7.78 6.46
CA THR A 78 7.11 -7.00 5.28
C THR A 78 5.89 -6.52 4.51
N ALA A 79 4.91 -7.39 4.26
CA ALA A 79 3.66 -7.01 3.61
C ALA A 79 2.86 -5.95 4.40
N ALA A 80 2.84 -6.03 5.73
CA ALA A 80 2.23 -5.01 6.59
C ALA A 80 2.98 -3.66 6.49
N ALA A 81 4.31 -3.69 6.54
CA ALA A 81 5.13 -2.49 6.38
C ALA A 81 4.94 -1.83 4.99
N GLU A 82 4.82 -2.62 3.92
CA GLU A 82 4.55 -2.10 2.57
C GLU A 82 3.18 -1.40 2.49
N ARG A 83 2.13 -2.00 3.05
CA ARG A 83 0.81 -1.36 3.14
C ARG A 83 0.86 -0.09 4.00
N GLY A 84 1.55 -0.16 5.13
CA GLY A 84 1.74 0.95 6.06
C GLY A 84 2.42 2.15 5.40
N GLN A 85 3.45 1.91 4.59
CA GLN A 85 4.08 2.93 3.79
C GLN A 85 3.07 3.60 2.86
N GLY A 86 2.31 2.81 2.09
CA GLY A 86 1.28 3.34 1.20
C GLY A 86 0.28 4.25 1.92
N ILE A 87 -0.22 3.82 3.08
CA ILE A 87 -1.15 4.60 3.92
C ILE A 87 -0.50 5.91 4.38
N PHE A 88 0.74 5.87 4.86
CA PHE A 88 1.47 7.03 5.36
C PHE A 88 1.61 8.13 4.29
N PHE A 89 1.91 7.75 3.05
CA PHE A 89 2.06 8.70 1.95
C PHE A 89 0.72 9.19 1.39
N THR A 90 -0.23 8.28 1.17
CA THR A 90 -1.55 8.62 0.58
C THR A 90 -2.39 9.51 1.50
N ASN A 91 -2.20 9.42 2.81
CA ASN A 91 -2.87 10.27 3.79
C ASN A 91 -2.06 11.52 4.18
N GLY A 92 -0.91 11.76 3.53
CA GLY A 92 -0.12 12.98 3.69
C GLY A 92 0.64 13.09 5.02
N CYS A 93 0.83 12.00 5.75
CA CYS A 93 1.57 12.01 7.01
C CYS A 93 3.01 12.51 6.81
N ASN A 94 3.60 12.18 5.66
CA ASN A 94 4.95 12.60 5.28
C ASN A 94 5.11 14.14 5.18
N ALA A 95 4.03 14.89 4.94
CA ALA A 95 4.11 16.35 4.81
C ALA A 95 4.65 17.03 6.08
N CYS A 96 4.36 16.45 7.26
CA CYS A 96 4.83 16.96 8.54
C CYS A 96 5.88 16.05 9.20
N HIS A 97 5.87 14.75 8.89
CA HIS A 97 6.76 13.78 9.52
C HIS A 97 7.94 13.35 8.63
N GLY A 98 8.04 13.87 7.40
CA GLY A 98 9.11 13.53 6.47
C GLY A 98 8.87 12.21 5.73
N ASN A 99 9.59 12.01 4.63
CA ASN A 99 9.39 10.85 3.73
C ASN A 99 9.89 9.54 4.33
N THR A 100 10.83 9.62 5.24
CA THR A 100 11.37 8.49 6.02
C THR A 100 10.93 8.56 7.47
N ALA A 101 9.81 9.25 7.74
CA ALA A 101 9.30 9.48 9.09
C ALA A 101 10.35 10.10 10.05
N GLU A 102 11.33 10.81 9.50
CA GLU A 102 12.47 11.40 10.21
C GLU A 102 12.07 12.60 11.09
N GLY A 103 10.88 13.14 10.88
CA GLY A 103 10.37 14.35 11.53
C GLY A 103 10.83 15.61 10.81
N THR A 104 9.90 16.54 10.58
CA THR A 104 10.18 17.88 10.04
C THR A 104 9.44 18.93 10.88
N LEU A 105 8.17 19.16 10.59
CA LEU A 105 7.26 19.99 11.39
C LEU A 105 6.72 19.21 12.60
N GLY A 106 6.44 17.93 12.39
CA GLY A 106 6.09 16.97 13.43
C GLY A 106 7.32 16.21 13.95
N PRO A 107 7.17 15.50 15.08
CA PRO A 107 8.24 14.70 15.65
C PRO A 107 8.68 13.54 14.75
N THR A 108 9.85 12.99 15.04
CA THR A 108 10.34 11.75 14.42
C THR A 108 9.41 10.59 14.80
N LEU A 109 8.97 9.82 13.80
CA LEU A 109 8.16 8.61 14.00
C LEU A 109 8.91 7.33 13.60
N ALA A 110 10.00 7.43 12.82
CA ALA A 110 10.87 6.31 12.53
C ALA A 110 11.40 5.69 13.84
N GLN A 111 11.29 4.37 13.96
CA GLN A 111 11.58 3.61 15.18
C GLN A 111 10.83 4.09 16.42
N THR A 112 9.60 4.58 16.24
CA THR A 112 8.77 4.99 17.37
C THR A 112 8.62 3.85 18.39
N ARG A 113 8.69 4.22 19.68
CA ARG A 113 8.47 3.32 20.82
C ARG A 113 7.00 3.31 21.28
N LEU A 114 6.10 3.96 20.53
CA LEU A 114 4.66 3.90 20.79
C LEU A 114 4.12 2.52 20.43
N ASP A 115 3.17 2.03 21.22
CA ASP A 115 2.34 0.89 20.86
C ASP A 115 1.16 1.34 19.97
N LEU A 116 0.42 0.37 19.45
CA LEU A 116 -0.73 0.63 18.56
C LEU A 116 -1.79 1.49 19.25
N ALA A 117 -2.08 1.25 20.54
CA ALA A 117 -3.09 2.00 21.26
C ALA A 117 -2.73 3.50 21.36
N ALA A 118 -1.45 3.81 21.62
CA ALA A 118 -0.95 5.16 21.65
C ALA A 118 -0.94 5.81 20.25
N VAL A 119 -0.61 5.07 19.19
CA VAL A 119 -0.71 5.55 17.80
C VAL A 119 -2.15 5.89 17.46
N VAL A 120 -3.10 4.98 17.72
CA VAL A 120 -4.53 5.19 17.49
C VAL A 120 -4.99 6.43 18.25
N SER A 121 -4.71 6.51 19.56
CA SER A 121 -5.08 7.67 20.38
C SER A 121 -4.54 8.98 19.80
N GLN A 122 -3.27 9.04 19.39
CA GLN A 122 -2.67 10.25 18.81
C GLN A 122 -3.26 10.61 17.44
N VAL A 123 -3.68 9.63 16.62
CA VAL A 123 -4.30 9.88 15.31
C VAL A 123 -5.77 10.32 15.44
N ARG A 124 -6.50 9.79 16.43
CA ARG A 124 -7.90 10.15 16.68
C ARG A 124 -8.04 11.45 17.47
N GLN A 125 -7.14 11.66 18.43
CA GLN A 125 -7.14 12.80 19.35
C GLN A 125 -5.75 13.48 19.31
N PRO A 126 -5.42 14.11 18.18
CA PRO A 126 -4.09 14.65 17.97
C PRO A 126 -3.79 15.86 18.85
N ARG A 127 -2.49 16.10 19.01
CA ARG A 127 -1.94 17.26 19.72
C ARG A 127 -1.37 18.26 18.72
N GLY A 128 -1.37 19.54 19.09
CA GLY A 128 -0.81 20.61 18.26
C GLY A 128 -1.59 20.81 16.98
N VAL A 129 -0.88 20.95 15.86
CA VAL A 129 -1.47 21.22 14.53
C VAL A 129 -1.75 19.96 13.72
N MET A 130 -1.48 18.77 14.27
CA MET A 130 -1.73 17.51 13.59
C MET A 130 -3.25 17.33 13.40
N PRO A 131 -3.74 17.08 12.17
CA PRO A 131 -5.16 16.89 11.92
C PRO A 131 -5.65 15.55 12.50
N ALA A 132 -6.93 15.50 12.88
CA ALA A 132 -7.55 14.28 13.35
C ALA A 132 -8.00 13.42 12.15
N PHE A 133 -7.72 12.12 12.21
CA PHE A 133 -8.21 11.17 11.21
C PHE A 133 -9.24 10.26 11.86
N ALA A 134 -10.48 10.28 11.37
CA ALA A 134 -11.53 9.41 11.87
C ALA A 134 -11.34 7.97 11.35
N THR A 135 -11.89 6.99 12.08
CA THR A 135 -11.85 5.56 11.71
C THR A 135 -12.48 5.30 10.33
N ALA A 136 -13.43 6.13 9.90
CA ALA A 136 -14.03 6.06 8.57
C ALA A 136 -13.04 6.37 7.42
N PHE A 137 -11.93 7.06 7.69
CA PHE A 137 -10.90 7.38 6.70
C PHE A 137 -9.69 6.45 6.79
N ILE A 138 -9.27 6.13 8.01
CA ILE A 138 -8.15 5.22 8.28
C ILE A 138 -8.58 4.32 9.42
N ALA A 139 -8.79 3.03 9.19
CA ALA A 139 -9.16 2.05 10.22
C ALA A 139 -8.00 1.78 11.21
N ASP A 140 -8.29 1.18 12.36
CA ASP A 140 -7.26 0.92 13.38
C ASP A 140 -6.24 -0.15 12.89
N GLU A 141 -6.70 -1.11 12.09
CA GLU A 141 -5.85 -2.13 11.46
C GLU A 141 -4.89 -1.50 10.45
N GLN A 142 -5.34 -0.46 9.73
CA GLN A 142 -4.48 0.30 8.83
C GLN A 142 -3.41 1.08 9.60
N LEU A 143 -3.72 1.56 10.80
CA LEU A 143 -2.71 2.17 11.67
C LEU A 143 -1.71 1.15 12.23
N ALA A 144 -2.11 -0.12 12.37
CA ALA A 144 -1.17 -1.20 12.70
C ALA A 144 -0.17 -1.45 11.57
N ASP A 145 -0.63 -1.45 10.33
CA ASP A 145 0.26 -1.52 9.16
C ASP A 145 1.23 -0.33 9.12
N VAL A 146 0.74 0.90 9.37
CA VAL A 146 1.61 2.11 9.47
C VAL A 146 2.64 1.95 10.58
N LEU A 147 2.25 1.47 11.77
CA LEU A 147 3.17 1.25 12.88
C LEU A 147 4.26 0.22 12.52
N ALA A 148 3.89 -0.89 11.86
CA ALA A 148 4.83 -1.89 11.38
C ALA A 148 5.86 -1.27 10.42
N TRP A 149 5.41 -0.40 9.50
CA TRP A 149 6.33 0.35 8.64
C TRP A 149 7.26 1.25 9.44
N LEU A 150 6.73 2.08 10.34
CA LEU A 150 7.51 3.03 11.15
C LEU A 150 8.61 2.33 11.97
N GLN A 151 8.31 1.15 12.53
CA GLN A 151 9.26 0.36 13.32
C GLN A 151 10.30 -0.37 12.45
N SER A 152 10.01 -0.59 11.16
CA SER A 152 10.96 -1.19 10.21
C SER A 152 12.04 -0.22 9.72
N LEU A 153 11.83 1.10 9.90
CA LEU A 153 12.74 2.12 9.38
C LEU A 153 14.07 2.18 10.14
N PRO A 154 15.17 2.60 9.50
CA PRO A 154 16.42 2.87 10.21
C PRO A 154 16.28 4.09 11.12
N LEU A 155 17.10 4.14 12.17
CA LEU A 155 17.17 5.30 13.07
C LEU A 155 17.71 6.52 12.29
N PRO A 156 17.01 7.66 12.28
CA PRO A 156 17.48 8.84 11.56
C PRO A 156 18.62 9.54 12.31
N ALA A 157 19.50 10.23 11.57
CA ALA A 157 20.67 10.91 12.13
C ALA A 157 20.32 12.09 13.05
N ARG A 158 19.14 12.66 12.89
CA ARG A 158 18.57 13.72 13.73
C ARG A 158 17.22 13.23 14.25
N ILE A 159 16.99 13.39 15.55
CA ILE A 159 15.68 13.17 16.17
C ILE A 159 15.01 14.53 16.41
N VAL A 160 13.81 14.71 15.85
CA VAL A 160 12.89 15.81 16.19
C VAL A 160 12.05 15.34 17.39
N PRO A 161 12.19 15.96 18.58
CA PRO A 161 11.58 15.45 19.80
C PRO A 161 10.05 15.37 19.77
N GLY A 162 9.50 14.32 20.39
CA GLY A 162 8.07 14.10 20.56
C GLY A 162 7.78 12.87 21.40
N GLN A 163 6.50 12.55 21.58
CA GLN A 163 6.10 11.36 22.32
C GLN A 163 6.49 10.11 21.53
N GLY A 164 7.19 9.20 22.21
CA GLY A 164 7.63 7.93 21.63
C GLY A 164 8.71 8.03 20.56
N THR A 165 9.40 9.17 20.42
CA THR A 165 10.66 9.20 19.65
C THR A 165 11.65 8.15 20.18
N PRO A 166 12.50 7.58 19.29
CA PRO A 166 13.44 6.50 19.62
C PRO A 166 14.52 6.87 20.64
#